data_AF-A0A5C4LYZ7-F1
#
_entry.id   AF-A0A5C4LYZ7-F1
#
_cell.length_a   1.000
_cell.length_b   1.000
_cell.length_c   1.000
_cell.angle_alpha   90.00
_cell.angle_beta   90.00
_cell.angle_gamma   90.00
#
_symmetry.space_group_name_H-M   'P 1'
#
loop_
_entity.id
_entity.type
_entity.pdbx_description
1 polymer ?
#
loop_
_entity_poly.entity_id
_entity_poly.type
_entity_poly.pdbx_seq_one_letter_code
_entity_poly.pdbx_strand_id
1 'polypeptide(L)'
;MSDYRKASLAAELTNARAALRAAGIETELPRTIDEVDARAREVFAYVLREGITNVVRHSGATRCQVMFGPCSLEIVDNGHGADGAGDGHGLHGLRERMSAIDGELMTESAPGKGFRLKASIR
;
A
#
# COMPACT_ATOMS: atom_id res chain seq x y z
N MET A 1 -27.13 6.49 -1.69
CA MET A 1 -26.28 5.72 -2.62
C MET A 1 -24.85 6.15 -2.34
N SER A 2 -24.03 5.24 -1.83
CA SER A 2 -22.71 5.55 -1.26
C SER A 2 -21.79 6.09 -2.34
N ASP A 3 -21.23 7.28 -2.09
CA ASP A 3 -20.37 8.05 -2.98
C ASP A 3 -19.01 7.34 -3.09
N TYR A 4 -18.96 6.27 -3.89
CA TYR A 4 -17.73 5.54 -4.18
C TYR A 4 -16.91 6.38 -5.16
N ARG A 5 -16.33 7.48 -4.67
CA ARG A 5 -15.41 8.30 -5.44
C ARG A 5 -14.24 7.40 -5.84
N LYS A 6 -14.07 7.15 -7.14
CA LYS A 6 -12.94 6.36 -7.67
C LYS A 6 -11.64 6.84 -7.04
N ALA A 7 -10.86 5.91 -6.50
CA ALA A 7 -9.60 6.25 -5.85
C ALA A 7 -8.59 6.73 -6.90
N SER A 8 -7.97 7.89 -6.65
CA SER A 8 -6.93 8.45 -7.53
C SER A 8 -5.57 8.17 -6.92
N LEU A 9 -4.72 7.43 -7.62
CA LEU A 9 -3.39 7.07 -7.12
C LEU A 9 -2.53 8.30 -6.77
N ALA A 10 -2.62 9.37 -7.57
CA ALA A 10 -1.90 10.62 -7.30
C ALA A 10 -2.39 11.32 -6.02
N ALA A 11 -3.71 11.30 -5.78
CA ALA A 11 -4.28 11.83 -4.55
C ALA A 11 -3.86 10.98 -3.34
N GLU A 12 -3.91 9.65 -3.47
CA GLU A 12 -3.49 8.75 -2.38
C GLU A 12 -1.99 8.83 -2.11
N LEU A 13 -1.13 9.07 -3.10
CA LEU A 13 0.29 9.34 -2.90
C LEU A 13 0.52 10.63 -2.11
N THR A 14 -0.29 11.65 -2.36
CA THR A 14 -0.26 12.91 -1.61
C THR A 14 -0.71 12.70 -0.16
N ASN A 15 -1.83 12.00 0.02
CA ASN A 15 -2.38 11.66 1.34
C ASN A 15 -1.40 10.80 2.14
N ALA A 16 -0.79 9.79 1.51
CA ALA A 16 0.19 8.90 2.10
C ALA A 16 1.36 9.67 2.71
N ARG A 17 1.92 10.61 1.94
CA ARG A 17 3.02 11.47 2.39
C ARG A 17 2.63 12.32 3.58
N ALA A 18 1.43 12.90 3.56
CA ALA A 18 0.92 13.71 4.67
C ALA A 18 0.71 12.87 5.94
N ALA A 19 0.08 11.70 5.80
CA ALA A 19 -0.23 10.80 6.91
C ALA A 19 1.02 10.27 7.61
N LEU A 20 2.00 9.77 6.85
CA LEU A 20 3.26 9.26 7.42
C LEU A 20 4.04 10.37 8.13
N ARG A 21 4.11 11.58 7.53
CA ARG A 21 4.77 12.73 8.18
C ARG A 21 4.08 13.16 9.47
N ALA A 22 2.75 13.19 9.49
CA ALA A 22 1.98 13.50 10.69
C ALA A 22 2.19 12.46 11.81
N ALA A 23 2.46 11.21 11.43
CA ALA A 23 2.82 10.13 12.35
C ALA A 23 4.30 10.13 12.77
N GLY A 24 5.12 11.07 12.27
CA GLY A 24 6.56 11.12 12.57
C GLY A 24 7.39 10.03 11.90
N ILE A 25 6.86 9.41 10.83
CA ILE A 25 7.54 8.33 10.10
C ILE A 25 8.34 8.93 8.95
N GLU A 26 9.61 8.54 8.82
CA GLU A 26 10.46 8.91 7.70
C GLU A 26 9.89 8.30 6.40
N THR A 27 9.73 9.16 5.39
CA THR A 27 9.02 8.79 4.15
C THR A 27 9.96 8.72 2.96
N GLU A 28 10.02 7.57 2.30
CA GLU A 28 10.63 7.41 0.99
C GLU A 28 9.54 7.03 -0.03
N LEU A 29 8.94 8.04 -0.66
CA LEU A 29 7.86 7.84 -1.63
C LEU A 29 8.20 8.56 -2.94
N PRO A 30 7.93 7.95 -4.11
CA PRO A 30 8.15 8.54 -5.42
C PRO A 30 7.40 9.87 -5.57
N ARG A 31 7.87 10.71 -6.48
CA ARG A 31 7.27 12.03 -6.73
C ARG A 31 6.12 11.96 -7.73
N THR A 32 6.17 11.00 -8.65
CA THR A 32 5.17 10.82 -9.71
C THR A 32 4.74 9.35 -9.79
N ILE A 33 3.75 9.09 -10.63
CA ILE A 33 3.19 7.76 -10.89
C ILE A 33 3.17 7.47 -12.40
N ASP A 34 4.00 8.18 -13.16
CA ASP A 34 3.91 8.25 -14.62
C ASP A 34 4.18 6.89 -15.26
N GLU A 35 5.06 6.10 -14.65
CA GLU A 35 5.39 4.74 -15.07
C GLU A 35 4.24 3.75 -14.86
N VAL A 36 3.31 4.01 -13.92
CA VAL A 36 2.25 3.07 -13.54
C VAL A 36 1.20 2.95 -14.65
N ASP A 37 0.94 1.71 -15.09
CA ASP A 37 -0.10 1.36 -16.05
C ASP A 37 -1.47 1.87 -15.57
N ALA A 38 -2.20 2.55 -16.47
CA ALA A 38 -3.51 3.10 -16.18
C ALA A 38 -4.51 2.07 -15.64
N ARG A 39 -4.41 0.81 -16.07
CA ARG A 39 -5.25 -0.31 -15.61
C ARG A 39 -5.05 -0.61 -14.13
N ALA A 40 -3.83 -0.41 -13.61
CA ALA A 40 -3.50 -0.69 -12.21
C ALA A 40 -3.79 0.50 -11.27
N ARG A 41 -3.85 1.74 -11.78
CA ARG A 41 -3.87 2.95 -10.95
C ARG A 41 -4.99 2.97 -9.91
N GLU A 42 -6.20 2.58 -10.29
CA GLU A 42 -7.34 2.56 -9.36
C GLU A 42 -7.12 1.54 -8.24
N VAL A 43 -6.70 0.32 -8.57
CA VAL A 43 -6.47 -0.72 -7.56
C VAL A 43 -5.27 -0.40 -6.68
N PHE A 44 -4.18 0.12 -7.26
CA PHE A 44 -2.99 0.55 -6.52
C PHE A 44 -3.30 1.71 -5.59
N ALA A 45 -4.27 2.57 -5.92
CA ALA A 45 -4.71 3.62 -5.01
C ALA A 45 -5.37 3.03 -3.75
N TYR A 46 -6.18 1.98 -3.91
CA TYR A 46 -6.75 1.24 -2.79
C TYR A 46 -5.67 0.53 -1.96
N VAL A 47 -4.71 -0.14 -2.61
CA VAL A 47 -3.59 -0.81 -1.94
C VAL A 47 -2.72 0.19 -1.17
N LEU A 48 -2.39 1.33 -1.77
CA LEU A 48 -1.62 2.38 -1.14
C LEU A 48 -2.32 2.93 0.10
N ARG A 49 -3.62 3.25 0.00
CA ARG A 49 -4.38 3.78 1.12
C ARG A 49 -4.41 2.81 2.30
N GLU A 50 -4.72 1.54 2.04
CA GLU A 50 -4.79 0.51 3.07
C GLU A 50 -3.41 0.24 3.67
N GLY A 51 -2.38 0.07 2.84
CA GLY A 51 -1.02 -0.16 3.28
C GLY A 51 -0.52 0.95 4.20
N ILE A 52 -0.70 2.22 3.81
CA ILE A 52 -0.30 3.35 4.66
C ILE A 52 -1.14 3.46 5.93
N THR A 53 -2.43 3.13 5.87
CA THR A 53 -3.28 3.07 7.07
C THR A 53 -2.75 2.04 8.06
N ASN A 54 -2.36 0.86 7.57
CA ASN A 54 -1.78 -0.19 8.40
C ASN A 54 -0.43 0.23 9.00
N VAL A 55 0.43 0.88 8.22
CA VAL A 55 1.69 1.43 8.72
C VAL A 55 1.43 2.41 9.87
N VAL A 56 0.59 3.42 9.64
CA VAL A 56 0.34 4.49 10.62
C VAL A 56 -0.36 3.98 11.89
N ARG A 57 -1.30 3.03 11.76
CA ARG A 57 -2.11 2.55 12.90
C ARG A 57 -1.47 1.42 13.67
N HIS A 58 -0.68 0.57 13.01
CA HIS A 58 -0.36 -0.76 13.53
C HIS A 58 1.11 -1.14 13.45
N SER A 59 2.00 -0.42 12.76
CA SER A 59 3.38 -0.92 12.56
C SER A 59 4.37 -0.56 13.68
N GLY A 60 4.15 0.57 14.37
CA GLY A 60 5.20 1.18 15.20
C GLY A 60 6.48 1.53 14.43
N ALA A 61 6.42 1.65 13.11
CA ALA A 61 7.57 1.90 12.24
C ALA A 61 8.10 3.34 12.39
N THR A 62 9.39 3.51 12.14
CA THR A 62 10.04 4.82 12.04
C THR A 62 10.37 5.22 10.61
N ARG A 63 10.33 4.26 9.67
CA ARG A 63 10.56 4.47 8.24
C ARG A 63 9.58 3.65 7.41
N CYS A 64 9.09 4.25 6.34
CA CYS A 64 8.24 3.60 5.34
C CYS A 64 8.68 4.00 3.93
N GLN A 65 8.84 3.01 3.06
CA GLN A 65 9.20 3.15 1.65
C GLN A 65 8.04 2.68 0.77
N VAL A 66 7.74 3.45 -0.27
CA VAL A 66 6.82 3.05 -1.35
C VAL A 66 7.58 3.06 -2.65
N MET A 67 7.41 2.03 -3.47
CA MET A 67 8.00 1.90 -4.79
C MET A 67 6.91 1.60 -5.81
N PHE A 68 6.97 2.27 -6.95
CA PHE A 68 6.16 1.93 -8.11
C PHE A 68 7.05 1.29 -9.18
N GLY A 69 6.41 0.45 -10.00
CA GLY A 69 6.88 0.06 -11.32
C GLY A 69 5.69 0.02 -12.27
N PRO A 70 5.90 -0.28 -13.56
CA PRO A 70 4.81 -0.22 -14.53
C PRO A 70 3.59 -1.05 -14.18
N CYS A 71 3.82 -2.24 -13.63
CA CYS A 71 2.79 -3.18 -13.23
C CYS A 71 2.89 -3.56 -11.75
N SER A 72 3.54 -2.75 -10.90
CA SER A 72 3.76 -3.10 -9.50
C SER A 72 3.71 -1.91 -8.54
N LEU A 73 3.28 -2.18 -7.32
CA LEU A 73 3.39 -1.30 -6.15
C LEU A 73 3.96 -2.13 -5.00
N GLU A 74 4.95 -1.59 -4.31
CA GLU A 74 5.50 -2.19 -3.09
C GLU A 74 5.54 -1.17 -1.96
N ILE A 75 5.16 -1.59 -0.75
CA ILE A 75 5.20 -0.80 0.48
C ILE A 75 5.98 -1.59 1.51
N VAL A 76 7.02 -1.00 2.07
CA VAL A 76 7.89 -1.63 3.08
C VAL A 76 8.02 -0.71 4.28
N ASP A 77 7.80 -1.22 5.48
CA ASP A 77 8.09 -0.53 6.73
C ASP A 77 9.08 -1.32 7.60
N ASN A 78 9.70 -0.62 8.55
CA ASN A 78 10.63 -1.20 9.52
C ASN A 78 10.01 -1.41 10.91
N GLY A 79 8.70 -1.57 10.98
CA GLY A 79 7.96 -1.73 12.22
C GLY A 79 8.21 -3.06 12.93
N HIS A 80 7.39 -3.34 13.94
CA HIS A 80 7.50 -4.58 14.71
C HIS A 80 7.11 -5.85 13.93
N GLY A 81 6.50 -5.70 12.74
CA GLY A 81 5.98 -6.82 11.96
C GLY A 81 4.83 -7.54 12.65
N ALA A 82 4.31 -8.59 12.03
CA ALA A 82 3.22 -9.40 12.56
C ALA A 82 3.56 -10.89 12.50
N ASP A 83 3.02 -11.65 13.46
CA ASP A 83 3.01 -13.11 13.39
C ASP A 83 1.98 -13.54 12.34
N GLY A 84 2.48 -13.99 11.18
CA GLY A 84 1.65 -14.44 10.05
C GLY A 84 1.39 -13.36 9.00
N ALA A 85 1.01 -13.81 7.81
CA ALA A 85 0.53 -12.93 6.74
C ALA A 85 -0.78 -12.28 7.23
N GLY A 86 -0.71 -11.00 7.63
CA GLY A 86 -1.84 -10.29 8.20
C GLY A 86 -3.08 -10.36 7.31
N ASP A 87 -4.06 -11.19 7.67
CA ASP A 87 -5.33 -11.33 6.98
C ASP A 87 -6.36 -10.37 7.58
N GLY A 88 -6.02 -9.08 7.61
CA GLY A 88 -6.99 -8.03 7.91
C GLY A 88 -8.08 -7.99 6.82
N HIS A 89 -9.32 -7.70 7.21
CA HIS A 89 -10.45 -7.59 6.28
C HIS A 89 -10.17 -6.65 5.09
N GLY A 90 -9.36 -5.60 5.30
CA GLY A 90 -8.93 -4.69 4.23
C GLY A 90 -8.06 -5.37 3.17
N LEU A 91 -7.08 -6.18 3.56
CA LEU A 91 -6.20 -6.90 2.64
C LEU A 91 -6.94 -8.00 1.88
N HIS A 92 -7.93 -8.66 2.50
CA HIS A 92 -8.80 -9.60 1.81
C HIS A 92 -9.57 -8.95 0.67
N GLY A 93 -10.24 -7.82 0.93
CA GLY A 93 -10.96 -7.09 -0.11
C GLY A 93 -10.05 -6.51 -1.21
N LEU A 94 -8.77 -6.27 -0.91
CA LEU A 94 -7.79 -5.88 -1.92
C LEU A 94 -7.36 -7.07 -2.79
N ARG A 95 -7.19 -8.26 -2.21
CA ARG A 95 -6.90 -9.48 -2.99
C ARG A 95 -8.00 -9.75 -4.02
N GLU A 96 -9.27 -9.63 -3.63
CA GLU A 96 -10.39 -9.79 -4.56
C GLU A 96 -10.35 -8.77 -5.72
N ARG A 97 -10.06 -7.49 -5.41
CA ARG A 97 -9.93 -6.44 -6.42
C ARG A 97 -8.74 -6.64 -7.35
N MET A 98 -7.61 -7.11 -6.81
CA MET A 98 -6.43 -7.46 -7.59
C MET A 98 -6.72 -8.63 -8.53
N SER A 99 -7.33 -9.70 -8.02
CA SER A 99 -7.70 -10.86 -8.83
C SER A 99 -8.67 -10.52 -9.97
N ALA A 100 -9.58 -9.54 -9.76
CA ALA A 100 -10.50 -9.08 -10.81
C ALA A 100 -9.80 -8.41 -12.02
N ILE A 101 -8.52 -8.06 -11.89
CA ILE A 101 -7.70 -7.50 -12.98
C ILE A 101 -6.47 -8.36 -13.29
N ASP A 102 -6.55 -9.67 -13.02
CA ASP A 102 -5.45 -10.64 -13.19
C ASP A 102 -4.17 -10.30 -12.41
N GLY A 103 -4.34 -9.57 -11.30
CA GLY A 103 -3.28 -9.17 -10.39
C GLY A 103 -3.18 -10.03 -9.14
N GLU A 104 -2.11 -9.80 -8.39
CA GLU A 104 -1.74 -10.52 -7.18
C GLU A 104 -1.34 -9.56 -6.06
N LEU A 105 -1.73 -9.88 -4.82
CA LEU A 105 -1.33 -9.17 -3.62
C LEU A 105 -0.63 -10.13 -2.66
N MET A 106 0.63 -9.86 -2.37
CA MET A 106 1.48 -10.62 -1.46
C MET A 106 1.80 -9.80 -0.21
N THR A 107 1.88 -10.49 0.93
CA THR A 107 2.31 -9.91 2.20
C THR A 107 3.43 -10.74 2.79
N GLU A 108 4.50 -10.06 3.22
CA GLU A 108 5.61 -10.67 3.93
C GLU A 108 5.81 -9.90 5.24
N SER A 109 5.85 -10.62 6.36
CA SER A 109 6.13 -10.02 7.65
C SER A 109 6.66 -11.07 8.61
N ALA A 110 7.49 -10.62 9.55
CA ALA A 110 7.95 -11.42 10.67
C ALA A 110 8.22 -10.50 11.87
N PRO A 111 8.13 -11.03 13.12
CA PRO A 111 8.44 -10.26 14.32
C PRO A 111 9.80 -9.57 14.24
N GLY A 112 9.81 -8.25 14.44
CA GLY A 112 11.00 -7.39 14.38
C GLY A 112 11.60 -7.20 12.99
N LYS A 113 10.93 -7.64 11.91
CA LYS A 113 11.40 -7.50 10.53
C LYS A 113 10.56 -6.53 9.68
N GLY A 114 9.58 -5.87 10.29
CA GLY A 114 8.66 -4.98 9.59
C GLY A 114 7.63 -5.73 8.74
N PHE A 115 7.04 -5.00 7.81
CA PHE A 115 6.00 -5.51 6.93
C PHE A 115 6.29 -5.06 5.50
N ARG A 116 6.02 -5.97 4.55
CA ARG A 116 6.08 -5.72 3.12
C ARG A 116 4.75 -6.11 2.48
N LEU A 117 4.17 -5.17 1.74
CA LEU A 117 3.01 -5.36 0.89
C LEU A 117 3.42 -5.21 -0.56
N LYS A 118 3.14 -6.20 -1.40
CA LYS A 118 3.45 -6.14 -2.83
C LYS A 118 2.19 -6.43 -3.64
N ALA A 119 1.83 -5.50 -4.52
CA ALA A 119 0.79 -5.66 -5.52
C ALA A 119 1.43 -5.69 -6.91
N SER A 120 0.99 -6.61 -7.76
CA SER A 120 1.43 -6.67 -9.16
C SER A 120 0.34 -7.15 -10.10
N ILE A 121 0.36 -6.69 -11.35
CA ILE A 121 -0.50 -7.18 -12.43
C ILE A 121 0.35 -7.82 -13.54
N ARG A 122 -0.26 -8.68 -14.37
CA ARG A 122 0.40 -9.32 -15.51
C ARG A 122 0.26 -8.52 -16.80
#